data_AF-A0A954RV04-F1
#
_entry.id   AF-A0A954RV04-F1
#
_cell.length_a   1.000
_cell.length_b   1.000
_cell.length_c   1.000
_cell.angle_alpha   90.00
_cell.angle_beta   90.00
_cell.angle_gamma   90.00
#
_symmetry.space_group_name_H-M   'P 1'
#
loop_
_entity.id
_entity.type
_entity.pdbx_description
1 polymer ?
#
loop_
_entity_poly.entity_id
_entity_poly.type
_entity_poly.pdbx_seq_one_letter_code
_entity_poly.pdbx_strand_id
1 'polypeptide(L)'
;WTSVATHHTAQAKNTGESTDEELLRYALLKASEIAFRKQLVTSLKSAQSSRSPDASQPSRRLAQMVFCIDVRSERIRRHLEATSSDIETFGFAGFFGLPIEFVGLGETGGSSQVPVLISPQFKVYEEIAAEDTSQHESAASRRSTFRFLRKAWKEFQVSAVSTFAFVETAGLFYGLKLLARSIGFGHTAPSRFDGVSPADRPQLGPSLRGLNQQGICTSKQANMAEAILRGVGLLGDFGRLVVFCGHGSQTENNPLKAGLDCGACGGHSGEANARLAAKLLNQKYIRRALAERGIEVPDDTHFVAALHNTTTDELEFFDTRELPPSHQSDLQQLQTLTIPAAKGSRSERLSSLPGPDTNDLFRRSDDWSEVRPEWGLAGNAAFIAAPRELTKSLSLGGRSFLHSYNYAN
;
A
#
# COMPACT_ATOMS: atom_id res chain seq x y z
N TRP A 1 -5.68 -3.57 -40.86
CA TRP A 1 -4.95 -2.36 -40.40
C TRP A 1 -5.71 -1.10 -40.82
N THR A 2 -6.01 -0.96 -42.11
CA THR A 2 -6.81 0.15 -42.67
C THR A 2 -8.20 0.31 -42.03
N SER A 3 -8.88 -0.79 -41.66
CA SER A 3 -10.19 -0.73 -40.99
C SER A 3 -10.14 -0.29 -39.52
N VAL A 4 -9.03 -0.54 -38.82
CA VAL A 4 -8.85 -0.17 -37.41
C VAL A 4 -8.52 1.32 -37.29
N ALA A 5 -7.71 1.83 -38.21
CA ALA A 5 -7.41 3.26 -38.32
C ALA A 5 -8.63 4.12 -38.65
N THR A 6 -9.60 3.59 -39.41
CA THR A 6 -10.82 4.30 -39.78
C THR A 6 -11.87 4.35 -38.68
N HIS A 7 -11.90 3.38 -37.76
CA HIS A 7 -12.95 3.26 -36.75
C HIS A 7 -12.55 3.84 -35.38
N HIS A 8 -11.28 4.16 -35.16
CA HIS A 8 -10.76 4.73 -33.91
C HIS A 8 -10.19 6.15 -34.10
N THR A 9 -10.87 6.98 -34.88
CA THR A 9 -10.70 8.44 -34.92
C THR A 9 -11.24 9.08 -33.63
N ALA A 10 -10.58 8.81 -32.51
CA ALA A 10 -10.73 9.63 -31.32
C ALA A 10 -10.09 11.01 -31.61
N GLN A 11 -10.93 11.94 -32.06
CA GLN A 11 -10.72 13.40 -32.01
C GLN A 11 -9.33 13.93 -32.43
N ALA A 12 -8.84 13.55 -33.61
CA ALA A 12 -7.97 14.47 -34.33
C ALA A 12 -8.88 15.46 -35.09
N LYS A 13 -9.31 16.54 -34.42
CA LYS A 13 -9.74 17.72 -35.17
C LYS A 13 -8.52 18.15 -35.98
N ASN A 14 -8.63 18.09 -37.31
CA ASN A 14 -7.67 18.57 -38.29
C ASN A 14 -6.80 19.73 -37.76
N THR A 15 -5.52 19.46 -37.54
CA THR A 15 -4.49 20.49 -37.39
C THR A 15 -3.29 20.07 -38.23
N GLY A 16 -3.28 20.48 -39.51
CA GLY A 16 -2.15 20.34 -40.44
C GLY A 16 -1.86 18.92 -40.93
N GLU A 17 -1.17 18.81 -42.08
CA GLU A 17 -0.50 17.58 -42.47
C GLU A 17 0.50 17.21 -41.38
N SER A 18 0.37 16.01 -40.79
CA SER A 18 1.34 15.52 -39.81
C SER A 18 2.72 15.47 -40.47
N THR A 19 3.71 16.10 -39.86
CA THR A 19 5.07 16.13 -40.42
C THR A 19 5.66 14.71 -40.47
N ASP A 20 6.55 14.43 -41.42
CA ASP A 20 7.25 13.13 -41.52
C ASP A 20 7.91 12.72 -40.18
N GLU A 21 8.33 13.70 -39.37
CA GLU A 21 8.91 13.49 -38.05
C GLU A 21 7.88 12.96 -37.02
N GLU A 22 6.64 13.45 -37.04
CA GLU A 22 5.57 12.95 -36.17
C GLU A 22 5.20 11.51 -36.52
N LEU A 23 5.10 11.20 -37.82
CA LEU A 23 4.87 9.84 -38.30
C LEU A 23 6.02 8.90 -37.90
N LEU A 24 7.27 9.36 -38.00
CA LEU A 24 8.44 8.59 -37.58
C LEU A 24 8.42 8.33 -36.06
N ARG A 25 8.17 9.35 -35.23
CA ARG A 25 8.06 9.22 -33.77
C ARG A 25 6.95 8.25 -33.38
N TYR A 26 5.79 8.35 -34.03
CA TYR A 26 4.67 7.42 -33.83
C TYR A 26 5.04 5.99 -34.23
N ALA A 27 5.66 5.79 -35.40
CA ALA A 27 6.07 4.48 -35.86
C ALA A 27 7.07 3.81 -34.90
N LEU A 28 8.05 4.57 -34.40
CA LEU A 28 9.02 4.09 -33.40
C LEU A 28 8.36 3.75 -32.07
N LEU A 29 7.43 4.57 -31.58
CA LEU A 29 6.65 4.28 -30.37
C LEU A 29 5.84 2.99 -30.52
N LYS A 30 5.09 2.84 -31.63
CA LYS A 30 4.32 1.62 -31.90
C LYS A 30 5.22 0.38 -32.01
N ALA A 31 6.37 0.49 -32.67
CA ALA A 31 7.31 -0.61 -32.78
C ALA A 31 7.83 -1.05 -31.41
N SER A 32 8.17 -0.09 -30.54
CA SER A 32 8.61 -0.34 -29.15
C SER A 32 7.53 -1.05 -28.32
N GLU A 33 6.28 -0.56 -28.36
CA GLU A 33 5.14 -1.19 -27.68
C GLU A 33 4.89 -2.63 -28.16
N ILE A 34 4.95 -2.85 -29.48
CA ILE A 34 4.77 -4.18 -30.09
C ILE A 34 5.88 -5.12 -29.66
N ALA A 35 7.13 -4.66 -29.66
CA ALA A 35 8.28 -5.44 -29.23
C ALA A 35 8.16 -5.85 -27.75
N PHE A 36 7.85 -4.90 -26.86
CA PHE A 36 7.63 -5.16 -25.44
C PHE A 36 6.50 -6.17 -25.23
N ARG A 37 5.34 -5.96 -25.89
CA ARG A 37 4.20 -6.88 -25.79
C ARG A 37 4.56 -8.29 -26.26
N LYS A 38 5.27 -8.42 -27.38
CA LYS A 38 5.70 -9.72 -27.91
C LYS A 38 6.63 -10.44 -26.92
N GLN A 39 7.59 -9.72 -26.35
CA GLN A 39 8.51 -10.27 -25.36
C GLN A 39 7.76 -10.74 -24.11
N LEU A 40 6.88 -9.90 -23.55
CA LEU A 40 6.08 -10.23 -22.37
C LEU A 40 5.20 -11.46 -22.60
N VAL A 41 4.45 -11.50 -23.71
CA VAL A 41 3.57 -12.62 -24.04
C VAL A 41 4.38 -13.91 -24.24
N THR A 42 5.54 -13.84 -24.89
CA THR A 42 6.44 -14.99 -25.03
C THR A 42 6.92 -15.49 -23.67
N SER A 43 7.38 -14.60 -22.79
CA SER A 43 7.80 -14.97 -21.43
C SER A 43 6.68 -15.64 -20.63
N LEU A 44 5.46 -15.11 -20.69
CA LEU A 44 4.28 -15.70 -20.03
C LEU A 44 3.94 -17.09 -20.57
N LYS A 45 3.96 -17.27 -21.90
CA LYS A 45 3.73 -18.58 -22.54
C LYS A 45 4.80 -19.60 -22.16
N SER A 46 6.07 -19.18 -22.13
CA SER A 46 7.19 -20.03 -21.73
C SER A 46 7.07 -20.44 -20.27
N ALA A 47 6.73 -19.52 -19.37
CA ALA A 47 6.50 -19.80 -17.95
C ALA A 47 5.31 -20.77 -17.74
N GLN A 48 4.24 -20.61 -18.50
CA GLN A 48 3.10 -21.54 -18.47
C GLN A 48 3.49 -22.94 -18.96
N SER A 49 4.31 -23.04 -20.01
CA SER A 49 4.71 -24.33 -20.61
C SER A 49 5.74 -25.09 -19.77
N SER A 50 6.56 -24.37 -18.99
CA SER A 50 7.56 -24.94 -18.08
C SER A 50 6.99 -25.34 -16.71
N ARG A 51 5.67 -25.22 -16.54
CA ARG A 51 4.98 -25.63 -15.33
C ARG A 51 4.88 -27.15 -15.28
N SER A 52 5.70 -27.79 -14.48
CA SER A 52 5.52 -29.20 -14.14
C SER A 52 4.17 -29.40 -13.44
N PRO A 53 3.40 -30.45 -13.76
CA PRO A 53 2.17 -30.79 -13.04
C PRO A 53 2.37 -31.24 -11.59
N ASP A 54 3.59 -31.19 -11.07
CA ASP A 54 3.97 -31.86 -9.85
C ASP A 54 4.05 -30.88 -8.67
N ALA A 55 3.20 -31.11 -7.68
CA ALA A 55 3.62 -31.46 -6.32
C ALA A 55 2.37 -31.62 -5.43
N SER A 56 2.33 -32.75 -4.72
CA SER A 56 1.54 -33.04 -3.51
C SER A 56 0.71 -31.88 -2.93
N GLN A 57 -0.57 -32.14 -2.63
CA GLN A 57 -1.46 -31.29 -1.81
C GLN A 57 -0.63 -30.47 -0.81
N PRO A 58 -0.45 -29.16 -1.04
CA PRO A 58 0.42 -28.38 -0.18
C PRO A 58 -0.15 -28.44 1.23
N SER A 59 0.71 -28.73 2.20
CA SER A 59 0.39 -28.44 3.60
C SER A 59 -0.14 -27.01 3.68
N ARG A 60 -1.14 -26.80 4.54
CA ARG A 60 -1.77 -25.50 4.70
C ARG A 60 -0.72 -24.39 4.85
N ARG A 61 -0.85 -23.33 4.06
CA ARG A 61 0.13 -22.24 3.99
C ARG A 61 0.30 -21.55 5.35
N LEU A 62 1.53 -21.15 5.66
CA LEU A 62 1.82 -20.28 6.80
C LEU A 62 1.17 -18.91 6.59
N ALA A 63 1.35 -18.32 5.40
CA ALA A 63 0.83 -16.99 5.12
C ALA A 63 0.36 -16.83 3.67
N GLN A 64 -0.81 -16.24 3.51
CA GLN A 64 -1.32 -15.72 2.24
C GLN A 64 -1.32 -14.20 2.31
N MET A 65 -0.47 -13.53 1.54
CA MET A 65 -0.24 -12.09 1.64
C MET A 65 -0.83 -11.36 0.43
N VAL A 66 -1.82 -10.51 0.65
CA VAL A 66 -2.50 -9.70 -0.36
C VAL A 66 -1.81 -8.34 -0.44
N PHE A 67 -0.99 -8.12 -1.45
CA PHE A 67 -0.32 -6.84 -1.69
C PHE A 67 -1.14 -5.92 -2.56
N CYS A 68 -0.93 -4.61 -2.40
CA CYS A 68 -1.32 -3.65 -3.43
C CYS A 68 -0.75 -4.08 -4.80
N ILE A 69 -1.52 -3.90 -5.86
CA ILE A 69 -1.09 -4.18 -7.25
C ILE A 69 0.13 -3.38 -7.71
N ASP A 70 0.67 -2.47 -6.90
CA ASP A 70 1.81 -1.59 -7.17
C ASP A 70 3.03 -2.33 -7.74
N VAL A 71 3.67 -1.76 -8.77
CA VAL A 71 4.84 -2.34 -9.45
C VAL A 71 6.03 -2.55 -8.52
N ARG A 72 6.15 -1.74 -7.46
CA ARG A 72 7.22 -1.86 -6.45
C ARG A 72 6.97 -3.06 -5.54
N SER A 73 5.72 -3.47 -5.38
CA SER A 73 5.35 -4.68 -4.63
C SER A 73 5.58 -5.98 -5.41
N GLU A 74 5.81 -5.93 -6.73
CA GLU A 74 6.09 -7.11 -7.56
C GLU A 74 7.34 -7.86 -7.08
N ARG A 75 8.42 -7.14 -6.80
CA ARG A 75 9.73 -7.71 -6.43
C ARG A 75 9.65 -8.41 -5.08
N ILE A 76 9.15 -7.71 -4.05
CA ILE A 76 9.04 -8.25 -2.70
C ILE A 76 8.18 -9.52 -2.67
N ARG A 77 7.08 -9.58 -3.45
CA ARG A 77 6.24 -10.77 -3.57
C ARG A 77 7.00 -11.97 -4.09
N ARG A 78 7.79 -11.80 -5.15
CA ARG A 78 8.62 -12.87 -5.72
C ARG A 78 9.71 -13.32 -4.74
N HIS A 79 10.35 -12.40 -4.04
CA HIS A 79 11.37 -12.73 -3.04
C HIS A 79 10.77 -13.45 -1.81
N LEU A 80 9.56 -13.10 -1.39
CA LEU A 80 8.84 -13.80 -0.31
C LEU A 80 8.55 -15.25 -0.68
N GLU A 81 7.95 -15.47 -1.85
CA GLU A 81 7.63 -16.82 -2.36
C GLU A 81 8.89 -17.66 -2.66
N ALA A 82 10.03 -17.02 -2.92
CA ALA A 82 11.32 -17.69 -3.08
C ALA A 82 11.97 -18.05 -1.73
N THR A 83 11.65 -17.32 -0.67
CA THR A 83 12.21 -17.57 0.68
C THR A 83 11.53 -18.77 1.35
N SER A 84 10.23 -18.98 1.10
CA SER A 84 9.49 -20.13 1.64
C SER A 84 8.35 -20.57 0.72
N SER A 85 8.20 -21.89 0.55
CA SER A 85 7.04 -22.50 -0.12
C SER A 85 5.74 -22.32 0.65
N ASP A 86 5.80 -21.95 1.93
CA ASP A 86 4.62 -21.79 2.80
C ASP A 86 4.00 -20.39 2.69
N ILE A 87 4.59 -19.51 1.87
CA ILE A 87 4.08 -18.18 1.57
C ILE A 87 3.49 -18.16 0.16
N GLU A 88 2.29 -17.61 0.05
CA GLU A 88 1.62 -17.33 -1.21
C GLU A 88 1.24 -15.85 -1.26
N THR A 89 1.39 -15.21 -2.43
CA THR A 89 1.05 -13.79 -2.57
C THR A 89 -0.03 -13.53 -3.59
N PHE A 90 -0.90 -12.58 -3.25
CA PHE A 90 -1.96 -12.08 -4.10
C PHE A 90 -1.76 -10.60 -4.39
N GLY A 91 -2.37 -10.12 -5.47
CA GLY A 91 -2.37 -8.71 -5.83
C GLY A 91 -3.77 -8.14 -5.93
N PHE A 92 -4.05 -7.07 -5.20
CA PHE A 92 -5.35 -6.41 -5.22
C PHE A 92 -5.21 -4.89 -5.07
N ALA A 93 -6.21 -4.11 -5.45
CA ALA A 93 -6.12 -2.66 -5.29
C ALA A 93 -5.98 -2.30 -3.80
N GLY A 94 -5.04 -1.40 -3.46
CA GLY A 94 -4.63 -1.13 -2.07
C GLY A 94 -5.71 -0.57 -1.13
N PHE A 95 -6.83 -0.08 -1.67
CA PHE A 95 -7.99 0.30 -0.85
C PHE A 95 -8.88 -0.89 -0.43
N PHE A 96 -8.58 -2.08 -0.96
CA PHE A 96 -9.28 -3.34 -0.70
C PHE A 96 -10.79 -3.27 -0.92
N GLY A 97 -11.28 -2.47 -1.87
CA GLY A 97 -12.72 -2.37 -2.11
C GLY A 97 -13.49 -1.66 -0.98
N LEU A 98 -12.81 -1.07 0.01
CA LEU A 98 -13.42 -0.38 1.14
C LEU A 98 -13.52 1.13 0.86
N PRO A 99 -14.71 1.68 0.59
CA PRO A 99 -14.88 3.07 0.18
C PRO A 99 -14.89 4.01 1.39
N ILE A 100 -13.75 4.20 2.06
CA ILE A 100 -13.68 4.89 3.35
C ILE A 100 -13.14 6.32 3.26
N GLU A 101 -13.68 7.18 4.11
CA GLU A 101 -13.05 8.41 4.53
C GLU A 101 -12.39 8.15 5.90
N PHE A 102 -11.07 8.26 5.99
CA PHE A 102 -10.35 8.02 7.22
C PHE A 102 -10.13 9.32 7.99
N VAL A 103 -10.65 9.38 9.21
CA VAL A 103 -10.57 10.55 10.10
C VAL A 103 -9.57 10.23 11.21
N GLY A 104 -8.44 10.94 11.22
CA GLY A 104 -7.42 10.75 12.25
C GLY A 104 -7.90 11.17 13.64
N LEU A 105 -7.26 10.65 14.68
CA LEU A 105 -7.66 10.94 16.06
C LEU A 105 -7.53 12.46 16.32
N GLY A 106 -8.60 13.08 16.79
CA GLY A 106 -8.65 14.53 17.05
C GLY A 106 -8.76 15.40 15.81
N GLU A 107 -9.06 14.84 14.63
CA GLU A 107 -9.36 15.59 13.40
C GLU A 107 -10.86 15.81 13.22
N THR A 108 -11.23 16.92 12.58
CA THR A 108 -12.62 17.26 12.26
C THR A 108 -13.04 16.82 10.84
N GLY A 109 -12.08 16.57 9.96
CA GLY A 109 -12.29 16.10 8.59
C GLY A 109 -11.32 14.97 8.26
N GLY A 110 -11.73 14.06 7.38
CA GLY A 110 -10.91 12.92 6.99
C GLY A 110 -10.28 13.04 5.61
N SER A 111 -9.45 12.05 5.31
CA SER A 111 -8.84 11.81 4.00
C SER A 111 -9.65 10.78 3.23
N SER A 112 -9.87 11.00 1.94
CA SER A 112 -10.53 10.03 1.07
C SER A 112 -9.56 8.90 0.72
N GLN A 113 -9.73 7.73 1.34
CA GLN A 113 -8.83 6.58 1.16
C GLN A 113 -9.32 5.66 0.04
N VAL A 114 -9.60 6.27 -1.11
CA VAL A 114 -10.21 5.63 -2.30
C VAL A 114 -9.56 6.18 -3.57
N PRO A 115 -9.67 5.48 -4.72
CA PRO A 115 -9.21 6.02 -5.98
C PRO A 115 -9.97 7.32 -6.31
N VAL A 116 -9.31 8.26 -7.00
CA VAL A 116 -9.87 9.59 -7.33
C VAL A 116 -11.24 9.55 -8.05
N LEU A 117 -11.56 8.43 -8.71
CA LEU A 117 -12.80 8.22 -9.43
C LEU A 117 -13.98 7.77 -8.54
N ILE A 118 -13.73 7.48 -7.26
CA ILE A 118 -14.71 6.93 -6.32
C ILE A 118 -14.87 7.91 -5.16
N SER A 119 -16.11 8.14 -4.72
CA SER A 119 -16.38 8.89 -3.49
C SER A 119 -16.46 7.95 -2.28
N PRO A 120 -15.91 8.33 -1.13
CA PRO A 120 -16.12 7.60 0.12
C PRO A 120 -17.62 7.44 0.44
N GLN A 121 -18.00 6.30 1.01
CA GLN A 121 -19.38 5.99 1.40
C GLN A 121 -19.61 6.06 2.91
N PHE A 122 -18.56 5.94 3.72
CA PHE A 122 -18.65 6.03 5.17
C PHE A 122 -17.31 6.47 5.79
N LYS A 123 -17.38 6.97 7.02
CA LYS A 123 -16.23 7.41 7.81
C LYS A 123 -15.72 6.31 8.73
N VAL A 124 -14.41 6.23 8.82
CA VAL A 124 -13.67 5.36 9.74
C VAL A 124 -12.80 6.24 10.60
N TYR A 125 -13.03 6.18 11.90
CA TYR A 125 -12.31 6.99 12.87
C TYR A 125 -11.11 6.21 13.40
N GLU A 126 -9.98 6.91 13.51
CA GLU A 126 -8.82 6.45 14.24
C GLU A 126 -9.08 6.61 15.74
N GLU A 127 -8.99 5.51 16.48
CA GLU A 127 -9.19 5.46 17.92
C GLU A 127 -8.00 4.78 18.60
N ILE A 128 -7.86 4.99 19.90
CA ILE A 128 -7.02 4.15 20.75
C ILE A 128 -7.88 2.98 21.20
N ALA A 129 -7.42 1.75 20.97
CA ALA A 129 -8.06 0.52 21.43
C ALA A 129 -7.93 0.34 22.96
N ALA A 130 -8.34 1.34 23.75
CA ALA A 130 -8.43 1.29 25.19
C ALA A 130 -9.85 0.85 25.63
N GLU A 131 -9.92 0.13 26.75
CA GLU A 131 -11.20 -0.22 27.39
C GLU A 131 -11.88 1.01 28.03
N ASP A 132 -11.10 2.04 28.37
CA ASP A 132 -11.55 3.23 29.08
C ASP A 132 -11.80 4.41 28.13
N THR A 133 -13.07 4.83 28.03
CA THR A 133 -13.52 5.97 27.23
C THR A 133 -12.84 7.28 27.64
N SER A 134 -12.49 7.46 28.92
CA SER A 134 -11.87 8.70 29.42
C SER A 134 -10.45 8.89 28.90
N GLN A 135 -9.69 7.79 28.72
CA GLN A 135 -8.35 7.81 28.12
C GLN A 135 -8.41 8.20 26.65
N HIS A 136 -9.42 7.71 25.93
CA HIS A 136 -9.65 8.08 24.54
C HIS A 136 -9.92 9.58 24.38
N GLU A 137 -10.83 10.15 25.18
CA GLU A 137 -11.18 11.57 25.14
C GLU A 137 -9.98 12.48 25.50
N SER A 138 -9.22 12.10 26.53
CA SER A 138 -7.98 12.80 26.92
C SER A 138 -6.96 12.84 25.79
N ALA A 139 -6.70 11.67 25.17
CA ALA A 139 -5.74 11.58 24.07
C ALA A 139 -6.20 12.34 22.82
N ALA A 140 -7.50 12.28 22.49
CA ALA A 140 -8.09 13.03 21.40
C ALA A 140 -7.97 14.55 21.62
N SER A 141 -8.26 15.03 22.83
CA SER A 141 -8.14 16.45 23.21
C SER A 141 -6.69 16.95 23.18
N ARG A 142 -5.74 16.13 23.67
CA ARG A 142 -4.32 16.46 23.62
C ARG A 142 -3.82 16.55 22.18
N ARG A 143 -4.21 15.60 21.33
CA ARG A 143 -3.83 15.57 19.91
C ARG A 143 -4.44 16.74 19.13
N SER A 144 -5.72 17.04 19.34
CA SER A 144 -6.39 18.15 18.67
C SER A 144 -5.75 19.49 19.05
N THR A 145 -5.43 19.69 20.34
CA THR A 145 -4.76 20.90 20.83
C THR A 145 -3.35 21.04 20.24
N PHE A 146 -2.56 19.94 20.25
CA PHE A 146 -1.22 19.95 19.67
C PHE A 146 -1.24 20.30 18.17
N ARG A 147 -2.17 19.71 17.42
CA ARG A 147 -2.32 19.98 15.98
C ARG A 147 -2.84 21.38 15.69
N PHE A 148 -3.75 21.90 16.52
CA PHE A 148 -4.20 23.28 16.45
C PHE A 148 -3.03 24.26 16.62
N LEU A 149 -2.20 24.07 17.66
CA LEU A 149 -1.00 24.89 17.89
C LEU A 149 -0.02 24.80 16.71
N ARG A 150 0.20 23.59 16.18
CA ARG A 150 1.08 23.36 15.02
C ARG A 150 0.55 24.04 13.76
N LYS A 151 -0.76 23.98 13.52
CA LYS A 151 -1.42 24.64 12.39
C LYS A 151 -1.30 26.16 12.53
N ALA A 152 -1.62 26.72 13.69
CA ALA A 152 -1.48 28.15 13.96
C ALA A 152 -0.02 28.63 13.78
N TRP A 153 0.95 27.85 14.27
CA TRP A 153 2.37 28.10 14.05
C TRP A 153 2.74 28.08 12.56
N LYS A 154 2.22 27.11 11.80
CA LYS A 154 2.48 27.01 10.36
C LYS A 154 1.84 28.16 9.58
N GLU A 155 0.62 28.57 9.92
CA GLU A 155 -0.04 29.73 9.34
C GLU A 155 0.73 31.02 9.64
N PHE A 156 1.24 31.17 10.88
CA PHE A 156 2.14 32.26 11.22
C PHE A 156 3.43 32.25 10.39
N GLN A 157 4.03 31.08 10.15
CA GLN A 157 5.25 30.97 9.34
C GLN A 157 5.06 31.33 7.86
N VAL A 158 3.85 31.15 7.32
CA VAL A 158 3.56 31.29 5.87
C VAL A 158 2.74 32.56 5.57
N SER A 159 2.27 33.26 6.61
CA SER A 159 1.54 34.52 6.46
C SER A 159 2.43 35.62 5.86
N ALA A 160 1.88 36.36 4.88
CA ALA A 160 2.61 37.39 4.15
C ALA A 160 3.24 38.46 5.05
N VAL A 161 2.64 38.74 6.21
CA VAL A 161 3.11 39.79 7.13
C VAL A 161 4.25 39.30 8.04
N SER A 162 4.26 38.01 8.40
CA SER A 162 5.20 37.45 9.37
C SER A 162 6.32 36.60 8.74
N THR A 163 6.18 36.17 7.48
CA THR A 163 7.16 35.26 6.85
C THR A 163 8.56 35.86 6.80
N PHE A 164 8.73 37.12 6.38
CA PHE A 164 10.05 37.75 6.28
C PHE A 164 10.71 37.90 7.66
N ALA A 165 10.01 38.50 8.62
CA ALA A 165 10.51 38.66 9.99
C ALA A 165 10.81 37.31 10.66
N PHE A 166 9.98 36.29 10.41
CA PHE A 166 10.21 34.93 10.91
C PHE A 166 11.48 34.32 10.32
N VAL A 167 11.68 34.41 9.00
CA VAL A 167 12.88 33.89 8.34
C VAL A 167 14.14 34.62 8.81
N GLU A 168 14.09 35.94 8.93
CA GLU A 168 15.22 36.75 9.42
C GLU A 168 15.59 36.43 10.88
N THR A 169 14.60 36.24 11.75
CA THR A 169 14.83 36.02 13.19
C THR A 169 15.18 34.56 13.50
N ALA A 170 14.45 33.61 12.90
CA ALA A 170 14.53 32.19 13.25
C ALA A 170 15.32 31.35 12.24
N GLY A 171 15.53 31.84 11.01
CA GLY A 171 16.06 31.04 9.90
C GLY A 171 17.45 30.46 10.18
N LEU A 172 18.36 31.23 10.80
CA LEU A 172 19.69 30.74 11.17
C LEU A 172 19.65 29.57 12.16
N PHE A 173 18.68 29.55 13.09
CA PHE A 173 18.49 28.43 14.02
C PHE A 173 18.02 27.16 13.30
N TYR A 174 17.23 27.29 12.22
CA TYR A 174 16.89 26.14 11.38
C TYR A 174 18.12 25.59 10.65
N GLY A 175 19.10 26.42 10.30
CA GLY A 175 20.39 25.97 9.77
C GLY A 175 21.12 25.01 10.72
N LEU A 176 21.18 25.34 12.01
CA LEU A 176 21.75 24.45 13.04
C LEU A 176 20.97 23.13 13.14
N LYS A 177 19.64 23.18 13.06
CA LYS A 177 18.80 21.98 13.06
C LYS A 177 19.05 21.10 11.84
N LEU A 178 19.19 21.68 10.66
CA LEU A 178 19.50 20.94 9.43
C LEU A 178 20.90 20.32 9.50
N LEU A 179 21.90 21.06 10.00
CA LEU A 179 23.25 20.53 10.23
C LEU A 179 23.21 19.34 11.18
N ALA A 180 22.52 19.46 12.33
CA ALA A 180 22.34 18.37 13.28
C ALA A 180 21.70 17.14 12.62
N ARG A 181 20.65 17.33 11.80
CA ARG A 181 20.02 16.25 11.04
C ARG A 181 20.97 15.59 10.04
N SER A 182 21.79 16.37 9.35
CA SER A 182 22.77 15.86 8.38
C SER A 182 23.88 15.02 9.00
N ILE A 183 24.15 15.20 10.31
CA ILE A 183 25.10 14.35 11.07
C ILE A 183 24.40 13.28 11.93
N GLY A 184 23.09 13.03 11.71
CA GLY A 184 22.33 11.96 12.37
C GLY A 184 21.70 12.31 13.72
N PHE A 185 21.68 13.59 14.11
CA PHE A 185 21.03 14.05 15.34
C PHE A 185 19.66 14.69 15.08
N GLY A 186 18.73 14.53 16.01
CA GLY A 186 17.46 15.27 16.01
C GLY A 186 16.35 14.68 15.12
N HIS A 187 16.26 13.34 15.05
CA HIS A 187 15.11 12.67 14.44
C HIS A 187 13.80 13.13 15.11
N THR A 188 12.94 13.79 14.33
CA THR A 188 11.62 14.17 14.81
C THR A 188 10.73 12.94 14.82
N ALA A 189 9.94 12.75 15.88
CA ALA A 189 8.91 11.72 15.87
C ALA A 189 7.97 11.93 14.66
N PRO A 190 7.55 10.85 13.98
CA PRO A 190 6.68 10.99 12.82
C PRO A 190 5.35 11.63 13.21
N SER A 191 4.87 12.54 12.36
CA SER A 191 3.67 13.37 12.61
C SER A 191 2.39 12.55 12.84
N ARG A 192 2.38 11.27 12.45
CA ARG A 192 1.29 10.32 12.71
C ARG A 192 0.95 10.20 14.21
N PHE A 193 1.95 10.38 15.08
CA PHE A 193 1.80 10.26 16.54
C PHE A 193 1.78 11.61 17.28
N ASP A 194 1.59 12.71 16.57
CA ASP A 194 1.49 14.05 17.16
C ASP A 194 0.46 14.06 18.32
N GLY A 195 0.90 14.44 19.52
CA GLY A 195 0.06 14.47 20.71
C GLY A 195 -0.42 13.11 21.25
N VAL A 196 0.12 11.99 20.75
CA VAL A 196 -0.17 10.63 21.26
C VAL A 196 0.98 10.14 22.13
N SER A 197 0.66 9.64 23.32
CA SER A 197 1.67 9.16 24.28
C SER A 197 2.34 7.90 23.74
N PRO A 198 3.64 7.67 24.02
CA PRO A 198 4.31 6.45 23.57
C PRO A 198 3.59 5.14 23.93
N ALA A 199 2.89 5.09 25.07
CA ALA A 199 2.14 3.91 25.52
C ALA A 199 0.89 3.63 24.67
N ASP A 200 0.28 4.69 24.11
CA ASP A 200 -0.97 4.59 23.34
C ASP A 200 -0.72 4.33 21.85
N ARG A 201 0.47 4.68 21.33
CA ARG A 201 0.81 4.55 19.89
C ARG A 201 0.55 3.15 19.31
N PRO A 202 0.88 2.04 19.99
CA PRO A 202 0.62 0.70 19.45
C PRO A 202 -0.86 0.32 19.37
N GLN A 203 -1.73 1.06 20.07
CA GLN A 203 -3.18 0.81 20.12
C GLN A 203 -3.96 1.75 19.20
N LEU A 204 -3.27 2.71 18.58
CA LEU A 204 -3.86 3.68 17.67
C LEU A 204 -4.18 3.00 16.33
N GLY A 205 -5.43 3.03 15.89
CA GLY A 205 -5.84 2.41 14.63
C GLY A 205 -7.28 2.67 14.21
N PRO A 206 -7.68 2.21 13.00
CA PRO A 206 -9.06 2.34 12.55
C PRO A 206 -10.02 1.52 13.40
N SER A 207 -11.15 2.13 13.75
CA SER A 207 -12.21 1.52 14.55
C SER A 207 -13.37 1.05 13.67
N LEU A 208 -13.99 -0.08 14.05
CA LEU A 208 -15.27 -0.54 13.50
C LEU A 208 -16.47 0.08 14.24
N ARG A 209 -16.24 0.86 15.29
CA ARG A 209 -17.29 1.56 16.02
C ARG A 209 -17.93 2.63 15.14
N GLY A 210 -19.21 2.92 15.34
CA GLY A 210 -19.91 3.95 14.58
C GLY A 210 -20.39 3.51 13.18
N LEU A 211 -20.01 2.32 12.68
CA LEU A 211 -20.41 1.86 11.34
C LEU A 211 -21.93 1.67 11.22
N ASN A 212 -22.56 1.05 12.22
CA ASN A 212 -24.01 0.82 12.21
C ASN A 212 -24.80 2.14 12.20
N GLN A 213 -24.34 3.16 12.93
CA GLN A 213 -24.94 4.49 12.98
C GLN A 213 -24.89 5.20 11.62
N GLN A 214 -23.92 4.86 10.79
CA GLN A 214 -23.77 5.35 9.41
C GLN A 214 -24.55 4.48 8.39
N GLY A 215 -25.37 3.53 8.85
CA GLY A 215 -26.13 2.62 7.98
C GLY A 215 -25.29 1.52 7.35
N ILE A 216 -24.07 1.28 7.84
CA ILE A 216 -23.18 0.17 7.45
C ILE A 216 -23.47 -1.02 8.38
N CYS A 217 -24.67 -1.58 8.23
CA CYS A 217 -25.13 -2.73 9.02
C CYS A 217 -24.35 -4.00 8.70
N THR A 218 -24.50 -5.04 9.52
CA THR A 218 -23.85 -6.35 9.35
C THR A 218 -23.96 -6.92 7.94
N SER A 219 -25.12 -6.79 7.28
CA SER A 219 -25.30 -7.27 5.90
C SER A 219 -24.39 -6.54 4.90
N LYS A 220 -24.31 -5.20 4.98
CA LYS A 220 -23.39 -4.41 4.13
C LYS A 220 -21.93 -4.69 4.45
N GLN A 221 -21.61 -4.86 5.72
CA GLN A 221 -20.27 -5.26 6.17
C GLN A 221 -19.87 -6.63 5.61
N ALA A 222 -20.78 -7.61 5.64
CA ALA A 222 -20.57 -8.91 5.03
C ALA A 222 -20.44 -8.84 3.51
N ASN A 223 -21.20 -7.97 2.83
CA ASN A 223 -21.04 -7.72 1.39
C ASN A 223 -19.65 -7.15 1.07
N MET A 224 -19.13 -6.23 1.88
CA MET A 224 -17.77 -5.71 1.71
C MET A 224 -16.72 -6.79 1.93
N ALA A 225 -16.86 -7.60 2.99
CA ALA A 225 -15.96 -8.72 3.28
C ALA A 225 -15.94 -9.76 2.16
N GLU A 226 -17.11 -10.12 1.63
CA GLU A 226 -17.23 -11.02 0.49
C GLU A 226 -16.61 -10.43 -0.78
N ALA A 227 -16.88 -9.15 -1.07
CA ALA A 227 -16.31 -8.46 -2.23
C ALA A 227 -14.78 -8.41 -2.18
N ILE A 228 -14.18 -8.23 -1.00
CA ILE A 228 -12.74 -8.34 -0.80
C ILE A 228 -12.26 -9.74 -1.21
N LEU A 229 -12.82 -10.79 -0.61
CA LEU A 229 -12.35 -12.17 -0.81
C LEU A 229 -12.54 -12.64 -2.25
N ARG A 230 -13.70 -12.34 -2.87
CA ARG A 230 -13.95 -12.61 -4.30
C ARG A 230 -13.03 -11.81 -5.21
N GLY A 231 -12.84 -10.53 -4.92
CA GLY A 231 -11.97 -9.65 -5.71
C GLY A 231 -10.50 -10.10 -5.69
N VAL A 232 -10.02 -10.62 -4.56
CA VAL A 232 -8.68 -11.21 -4.44
C VAL A 232 -8.60 -12.60 -5.10
N GLY A 233 -9.74 -13.30 -5.18
CA GLY A 233 -9.83 -14.71 -5.60
C GLY A 233 -9.52 -15.70 -4.47
N LEU A 234 -9.57 -15.26 -3.20
CA LEU A 234 -9.29 -16.08 -2.02
C LEU A 234 -10.60 -16.51 -1.36
N LEU A 235 -11.16 -17.64 -1.81
CA LEU A 235 -12.46 -18.16 -1.38
C LEU A 235 -12.39 -19.45 -0.57
N GLY A 236 -11.20 -20.04 -0.46
CA GLY A 236 -10.92 -21.30 0.23
C GLY A 236 -9.42 -21.47 0.45
N ASP A 237 -9.01 -22.63 0.98
CA ASP A 237 -7.61 -22.97 1.26
C ASP A 237 -6.86 -21.90 2.06
N PHE A 238 -7.56 -21.28 3.00
CA PHE A 238 -7.03 -20.20 3.82
C PHE A 238 -5.81 -20.66 4.63
N GLY A 239 -4.72 -19.90 4.54
CA GLY A 239 -3.53 -20.09 5.37
C GLY A 239 -3.78 -19.84 6.85
N ARG A 240 -2.77 -20.13 7.68
CA ARG A 240 -2.74 -19.76 9.11
C ARG A 240 -2.95 -18.25 9.28
N LEU A 241 -2.22 -17.47 8.47
CA LEU A 241 -2.30 -16.02 8.41
C LEU A 241 -2.76 -15.58 7.02
N VAL A 242 -3.70 -14.64 6.98
CA VAL A 242 -4.02 -13.89 5.75
C VAL A 242 -3.66 -12.43 6.00
N VAL A 243 -2.66 -11.92 5.27
CA VAL A 243 -2.10 -10.59 5.52
C VAL A 243 -2.55 -9.62 4.43
N PHE A 244 -3.28 -8.58 4.79
CA PHE A 244 -3.54 -7.46 3.89
C PHE A 244 -2.37 -6.47 3.98
N CYS A 245 -1.61 -6.37 2.90
CA CYS A 245 -0.45 -5.50 2.77
C CYS A 245 -0.82 -4.26 1.96
N GLY A 246 -1.21 -3.19 2.66
CA GLY A 246 -1.21 -1.86 2.07
C GLY A 246 0.21 -1.45 1.69
N HIS A 247 0.38 -0.34 0.97
CA HIS A 247 1.71 0.24 0.79
C HIS A 247 1.71 1.74 1.05
N GLY A 248 2.88 2.24 1.38
CA GLY A 248 3.17 3.64 1.58
C GLY A 248 4.65 3.89 1.32
N SER A 249 5.02 5.15 1.19
CA SER A 249 6.39 5.56 0.95
C SER A 249 6.94 6.36 2.14
N GLN A 250 8.24 6.24 2.36
CA GLN A 250 8.96 7.07 3.31
C GLN A 250 9.79 8.10 2.55
N THR A 251 9.48 9.36 2.81
CA THR A 251 10.18 10.52 2.27
C THR A 251 10.05 11.67 3.25
N GLU A 252 11.17 12.31 3.57
CA GLU A 252 11.21 13.53 4.39
C GLU A 252 10.87 14.78 3.56
N ASN A 253 11.37 14.86 2.32
CA ASN A 253 11.02 15.92 1.40
C ASN A 253 9.68 15.61 0.71
N ASN A 254 8.61 16.06 1.35
CA ASN A 254 7.22 15.70 1.09
C ASN A 254 6.57 16.11 -0.27
N PRO A 255 7.14 16.92 -1.20
CA PRO A 255 6.43 17.30 -2.43
C PRO A 255 5.94 16.13 -3.29
N LEU A 256 6.61 14.97 -3.21
CA LEU A 256 6.28 13.79 -4.02
C LEU A 256 5.56 12.68 -3.24
N LYS A 257 5.33 12.83 -1.93
CA LYS A 257 4.78 11.75 -1.09
C LYS A 257 3.48 11.21 -1.63
N ALA A 258 2.53 12.08 -1.99
CA ALA A 258 1.25 11.63 -2.53
C ALA A 258 1.38 10.86 -3.86
N GLY A 259 2.40 11.18 -4.67
CA GLY A 259 2.71 10.47 -5.91
C GLY A 259 3.46 9.16 -5.71
N LEU A 260 4.09 8.96 -4.55
CA LEU A 260 4.77 7.72 -4.15
C LEU A 260 3.86 6.81 -3.30
N ASP A 261 2.91 7.37 -2.57
CA ASP A 261 1.91 6.63 -1.83
C ASP A 261 0.89 5.95 -2.76
N CYS A 262 -0.12 5.28 -2.19
CA CYS A 262 -1.03 4.45 -2.96
C CYS A 262 -2.01 5.27 -3.78
N GLY A 263 -1.89 5.20 -5.11
CA GLY A 263 -2.86 5.81 -6.02
C GLY A 263 -4.28 5.24 -5.87
N ALA A 264 -4.40 3.96 -5.48
CA ALA A 264 -5.70 3.35 -5.17
C ALA A 264 -6.30 3.85 -3.84
N CYS A 265 -5.50 4.45 -2.96
CA CYS A 265 -5.95 5.10 -1.72
C CYS A 265 -5.91 6.63 -1.83
N GLY A 266 -5.94 7.19 -3.05
CA GLY A 266 -5.99 8.65 -3.25
C GLY A 266 -4.67 9.37 -3.00
N GLY A 267 -3.53 8.69 -3.08
CA GLY A 267 -2.21 9.25 -2.75
C GLY A 267 -1.91 9.25 -1.25
N HIS A 268 -2.52 8.32 -0.52
CA HIS A 268 -2.29 8.08 0.89
C HIS A 268 -1.74 6.67 1.14
N SER A 269 -1.16 6.46 2.32
CA SER A 269 -0.77 5.12 2.77
C SER A 269 -1.97 4.18 2.82
N GLY A 270 -1.81 2.96 2.31
CA GLY A 270 -2.82 1.90 2.40
C GLY A 270 -2.99 1.29 3.80
N GLU A 271 -2.32 1.83 4.83
CA GLU A 271 -2.37 1.34 6.22
C GLU A 271 -3.81 1.24 6.74
N ALA A 272 -4.59 2.32 6.61
CA ALA A 272 -5.94 2.37 7.17
C ALA A 272 -6.87 1.31 6.54
N ASN A 273 -6.82 1.16 5.21
CA ASN A 273 -7.63 0.18 4.49
C ASN A 273 -7.21 -1.26 4.84
N ALA A 274 -5.91 -1.54 4.90
CA ALA A 274 -5.40 -2.87 5.27
C ALA A 274 -5.85 -3.28 6.67
N ARG A 275 -5.68 -2.38 7.64
CA ARG A 275 -6.09 -2.58 9.04
C ARG A 275 -7.60 -2.77 9.18
N LEU A 276 -8.39 -1.95 8.48
CA LEU A 276 -9.84 -2.10 8.48
C LEU A 276 -10.30 -3.42 7.86
N ALA A 277 -9.71 -3.82 6.73
CA ALA A 277 -10.03 -5.09 6.07
C ALA A 277 -9.76 -6.29 6.99
N ALA A 278 -8.58 -6.32 7.63
CA ALA A 278 -8.22 -7.37 8.57
C ALA A 278 -9.16 -7.40 9.79
N LYS A 279 -9.44 -6.24 10.41
CA LYS A 279 -10.36 -6.14 11.55
C LYS A 279 -11.77 -6.59 11.21
N LEU A 280 -12.28 -6.22 10.03
CA LEU A 280 -13.60 -6.61 9.54
C LEU A 280 -13.72 -8.13 9.36
N LEU A 281 -12.74 -8.75 8.69
CA LEU A 281 -12.73 -10.19 8.41
C LEU A 281 -12.45 -11.06 9.66
N ASN A 282 -11.90 -10.48 10.72
CA ASN A 282 -11.77 -11.15 12.02
C ASN A 282 -13.06 -11.15 12.87
N GLN A 283 -14.09 -10.41 12.48
CA GLN A 283 -15.33 -10.38 13.25
C GLN A 283 -16.11 -11.69 13.13
N LYS A 284 -16.45 -12.32 14.27
CA LYS A 284 -17.20 -13.59 14.30
C LYS A 284 -18.53 -13.52 13.56
N TYR A 285 -19.26 -12.40 13.67
CA TYR A 285 -20.53 -12.22 12.98
C TYR A 285 -20.36 -12.06 11.46
N ILE A 286 -19.23 -11.54 10.99
CA ILE A 286 -18.90 -11.47 9.57
C ILE A 286 -18.53 -12.85 9.04
N ARG A 287 -17.68 -13.60 9.77
CA ARG A 287 -17.31 -14.97 9.37
C ARG A 287 -18.53 -15.90 9.26
N ARG A 288 -19.51 -15.78 10.17
CA ARG A 288 -20.79 -16.50 10.06
C ARG A 288 -21.56 -16.14 8.79
N ALA A 289 -21.69 -14.85 8.51
CA ALA A 289 -22.38 -14.38 7.30
C ALA A 289 -21.65 -14.78 6.00
N LEU A 290 -20.32 -14.91 6.02
CA LEU A 290 -19.53 -15.42 4.89
C LEU A 290 -19.74 -16.93 4.69
N ALA A 291 -19.80 -17.72 5.77
CA ALA A 291 -20.08 -19.15 5.69
C ALA A 291 -21.47 -19.43 5.08
N GLU A 292 -22.49 -18.64 5.45
CA GLU A 292 -23.82 -18.69 4.83
C GLU A 292 -23.81 -18.41 3.31
N ARG A 293 -22.75 -17.77 2.81
CA ARG A 293 -22.53 -17.44 1.39
C ARG A 293 -21.52 -18.37 0.71
N GLY A 294 -21.16 -19.47 1.36
CA GLY A 294 -20.25 -20.50 0.83
C GLY A 294 -18.77 -20.15 0.95
N ILE A 295 -18.39 -19.16 1.76
CA ILE A 295 -16.99 -18.82 2.03
C ILE A 295 -16.68 -19.16 3.49
N GLU A 296 -16.15 -20.36 3.71
CA GLU A 296 -15.79 -20.83 5.04
C GLU A 296 -14.35 -20.44 5.38
N VAL A 297 -14.20 -19.49 6.31
CA VAL A 297 -12.89 -19.15 6.88
C VAL A 297 -12.66 -20.04 8.12
N PRO A 298 -11.60 -20.86 8.15
CA PRO A 298 -11.29 -21.68 9.32
C PRO A 298 -11.15 -20.85 10.60
N ASP A 299 -11.58 -21.41 11.73
CA ASP A 299 -11.50 -20.75 13.05
C ASP A 299 -10.06 -20.38 13.44
N ASP A 300 -9.11 -21.16 12.91
CA ASP A 300 -7.70 -21.01 13.17
C ASP A 300 -6.99 -20.21 12.05
N THR A 301 -7.71 -19.60 11.10
CA THR A 301 -7.17 -18.53 10.23
C THR A 301 -7.31 -17.18 10.93
N HIS A 302 -6.25 -16.38 10.93
CA HIS A 302 -6.29 -15.00 11.44
C HIS A 302 -5.89 -14.00 10.36
N PHE A 303 -6.67 -12.91 10.22
CA PHE A 303 -6.34 -11.83 9.29
C PHE A 303 -5.43 -10.82 10.00
N VAL A 304 -4.33 -10.43 9.37
CA VAL A 304 -3.37 -9.46 9.88
C VAL A 304 -3.23 -8.32 8.88
N ALA A 305 -2.93 -7.12 9.35
CA ALA A 305 -2.60 -6.00 8.47
C ALA A 305 -1.10 -5.75 8.47
N ALA A 306 -0.58 -5.35 7.32
CA ALA A 306 0.78 -4.89 7.16
C ALA A 306 0.86 -3.72 6.18
N LEU A 307 1.98 -3.00 6.22
CA LEU A 307 2.33 -1.93 5.30
C LEU A 307 3.67 -2.26 4.66
N HIS A 308 3.70 -2.30 3.34
CA HIS A 308 4.92 -2.32 2.55
C HIS A 308 5.43 -0.89 2.38
N ASN A 309 6.58 -0.59 2.98
CA ASN A 309 7.30 0.65 2.71
C ASN A 309 8.01 0.52 1.37
N THR A 310 7.49 1.16 0.34
CA THR A 310 8.03 1.02 -1.02
C THR A 310 9.42 1.61 -1.19
N THR A 311 9.81 2.56 -0.34
CA THR A 311 11.15 3.15 -0.35
C THR A 311 12.19 2.15 0.17
N THR A 312 11.92 1.49 1.30
CA THR A 312 12.89 0.61 1.99
C THR A 312 12.67 -0.88 1.76
N ASP A 313 11.56 -1.29 1.14
CA ASP A 313 11.05 -2.66 1.03
C ASP A 313 10.73 -3.34 2.39
N GLU A 314 10.70 -2.60 3.49
CA GLU A 314 10.33 -3.14 4.80
C GLU A 314 8.83 -3.38 4.93
N LEU A 315 8.46 -4.43 5.67
CA LEU A 315 7.07 -4.74 5.99
C LEU A 315 6.81 -4.48 7.49
N GLU A 316 5.97 -3.49 7.78
CA GLU A 316 5.49 -3.21 9.14
C GLU A 316 4.17 -3.94 9.38
N PHE A 317 4.06 -4.72 10.46
CA PHE A 317 2.84 -5.46 10.82
C PHE A 317 2.08 -4.71 11.92
N PHE A 318 0.75 -4.64 11.79
CA PHE A 318 -0.12 -3.89 12.70
C PHE A 318 -1.06 -4.80 13.50
N ASP A 319 -1.60 -4.24 14.58
CA ASP A 319 -2.61 -4.87 15.43
C ASP A 319 -2.17 -6.24 15.99
N THR A 320 -0.86 -6.46 16.11
CA THR A 320 -0.26 -7.75 16.52
C THR A 320 -0.59 -8.15 17.96
N ARG A 321 -1.10 -7.22 18.78
CA ARG A 321 -1.60 -7.48 20.13
C ARG A 321 -2.96 -8.19 20.15
N GLU A 322 -3.75 -8.04 19.08
CA GLU A 322 -5.05 -8.71 18.91
C GLU A 322 -4.89 -10.16 18.41
N LEU A 323 -3.65 -10.57 18.12
CA LEU A 323 -3.32 -11.88 17.61
C LEU A 323 -3.53 -12.96 18.70
N PRO A 324 -4.27 -14.05 18.42
CA PRO A 324 -4.40 -15.16 19.35
C PRO A 324 -3.03 -15.77 19.71
N PRO A 325 -2.84 -16.28 20.93
CA PRO A 325 -1.59 -16.93 21.33
C PRO A 325 -1.15 -18.05 20.38
N SER A 326 -2.10 -18.77 19.78
CA SER A 326 -1.86 -19.84 18.80
C SER A 326 -1.16 -19.38 17.52
N HIS A 327 -1.15 -18.09 17.21
CA HIS A 327 -0.59 -17.55 15.97
C HIS A 327 0.68 -16.73 16.20
N GLN A 328 1.12 -16.54 17.45
CA GLN A 328 2.29 -15.71 17.75
C GLN A 328 3.57 -16.27 17.12
N SER A 329 3.76 -17.58 17.16
CA SER A 329 4.87 -18.26 16.47
C SER A 329 4.79 -18.11 14.95
N ASP A 330 3.57 -18.21 14.40
CA ASP A 330 3.34 -18.07 12.96
C ASP A 330 3.75 -16.66 12.49
N LEU A 331 3.38 -15.62 13.25
CA LEU A 331 3.74 -14.23 12.92
C LEU A 331 5.25 -13.98 13.07
N GLN A 332 5.87 -14.50 14.13
CA GLN A 332 7.33 -14.36 14.34
C GLN A 332 8.11 -15.04 13.21
N GLN A 333 7.68 -16.24 12.80
CA GLN A 333 8.26 -16.94 11.66
C GLN A 333 8.08 -16.12 10.38
N LEU A 334 6.87 -15.61 10.12
CA LEU A 334 6.60 -14.76 8.96
C LEU A 334 7.51 -13.52 8.95
N GLN A 335 7.59 -12.77 10.05
CA GLN A 335 8.46 -11.60 10.17
C GLN A 335 9.93 -11.95 9.86
N THR A 336 10.41 -13.10 10.33
CA THR A 336 11.77 -13.58 10.03
C THR A 336 11.97 -13.83 8.53
N LEU A 337 10.97 -14.42 7.85
CA LEU A 337 11.00 -14.68 6.41
C LEU A 337 10.94 -13.39 5.57
N THR A 338 10.33 -12.31 6.08
CA THR A 338 10.26 -11.04 5.34
C THR A 338 11.59 -10.31 5.24
N ILE A 339 12.51 -10.51 6.19
CA ILE A 339 13.82 -9.84 6.23
C ILE A 339 14.70 -10.17 5.01
N PRO A 340 14.99 -11.45 4.69
CA PRO A 340 15.76 -11.78 3.50
C PRO A 340 15.02 -11.41 2.21
N ALA A 341 13.68 -11.49 2.19
CA ALA A 341 12.90 -11.09 1.03
C ALA A 341 13.02 -9.58 0.72
N ALA A 342 12.92 -8.75 1.76
CA ALA A 342 13.13 -7.30 1.67
C ALA A 342 14.55 -6.97 1.19
N LYS A 343 15.56 -7.67 1.72
CA LYS A 343 16.94 -7.54 1.27
C LYS A 343 17.11 -7.90 -0.21
N GLY A 344 16.50 -9.01 -0.65
CA GLY A 344 16.51 -9.42 -2.06
C GLY A 344 15.88 -8.37 -2.99
N SER A 345 14.74 -7.79 -2.58
CA SER A 345 14.08 -6.70 -3.32
C SER A 345 15.00 -5.48 -3.47
N ARG A 346 15.64 -5.04 -2.39
CA ARG A 346 16.60 -3.92 -2.42
C ARG A 346 17.81 -4.22 -3.29
N SER A 347 18.38 -5.42 -3.20
CA SER A 347 19.53 -5.83 -4.01
C SER A 347 19.21 -5.82 -5.51
N GLU A 348 18.01 -6.27 -5.90
CA GLU A 348 17.56 -6.22 -7.30
C GLU A 348 17.38 -4.78 -7.80
N ARG A 349 16.97 -3.86 -6.93
CA ARG A 349 16.76 -2.45 -7.28
C ARG A 349 18.04 -1.64 -7.33
N LEU A 350 19.13 -2.13 -6.75
CA LEU A 350 20.38 -1.37 -6.63
C LEU A 350 20.91 -0.89 -7.99
N SER A 351 20.77 -1.67 -9.06
CA SER A 351 21.19 -1.25 -10.40
C SER A 351 20.34 -0.13 -11.01
N SER A 352 19.15 0.13 -10.45
CA SER A 352 18.20 1.14 -10.92
C SER A 352 18.17 2.40 -10.05
N LEU A 353 18.86 2.39 -8.91
CA LEU A 353 18.87 3.48 -7.96
C LEU A 353 20.30 4.05 -7.81
N PRO A 354 20.46 5.37 -7.73
CA PRO A 354 21.75 5.98 -7.47
C PRO A 354 22.17 5.69 -6.03
N GLY A 355 23.26 4.94 -5.82
CA GLY A 355 23.79 4.68 -4.49
C GLY A 355 24.88 3.60 -4.49
N PRO A 356 25.77 3.58 -3.48
CA PRO A 356 26.84 2.58 -3.39
C PRO A 356 26.34 1.19 -2.96
N ASP A 357 25.27 1.13 -2.17
CA ASP A 357 24.73 -0.10 -1.60
C ASP A 357 23.23 0.01 -1.27
N THR A 358 22.64 -1.09 -0.78
CA THR A 358 21.22 -1.16 -0.40
C THR A 358 20.86 -0.33 0.84
N ASN A 359 21.83 0.08 1.64
CA ASN A 359 21.59 0.89 2.84
C ASN A 359 21.37 2.36 2.50
N ASP A 360 21.84 2.82 1.32
CA ASP A 360 21.58 4.18 0.85
C ASP A 360 20.08 4.50 0.74
N LEU A 361 19.22 3.49 0.55
CA LEU A 361 17.75 3.66 0.55
C LEU A 361 17.21 4.21 1.87
N PHE A 362 17.73 3.75 3.00
CA PHE A 362 17.32 4.22 4.34
C PHE A 362 17.83 5.65 4.58
N ARG A 363 19.05 5.93 4.16
CA ARG A 363 19.59 7.29 4.21
C ARG A 363 18.73 8.23 3.38
N ARG A 364 18.41 7.86 2.13
CA ARG A 364 17.55 8.62 1.21
C ARG A 364 16.15 8.84 1.75
N SER A 365 15.55 7.85 2.39
CA SER A 365 14.20 7.99 2.94
C SER A 365 14.12 9.02 4.06
N ASP A 366 15.22 9.22 4.80
CA ASP A 366 15.33 10.14 5.93
C ASP A 366 16.10 11.44 5.62
N ASP A 367 16.63 11.58 4.40
CA ASP A 367 17.38 12.75 3.96
C ASP A 367 16.42 13.88 3.57
N TRP A 368 16.49 14.98 4.31
CA TRP A 368 15.65 16.16 4.09
C TRP A 368 15.94 16.87 2.77
N SER A 369 17.12 16.64 2.18
CA SER A 369 17.52 17.17 0.87
C SER A 369 17.11 16.25 -0.29
N GLU A 370 16.77 15.00 0.00
CA GLU A 370 16.42 14.01 -1.02
C GLU A 370 14.97 14.21 -1.49
N VAL A 371 14.83 14.75 -2.71
CA VAL A 371 13.53 15.00 -3.34
C VAL A 371 12.88 13.74 -3.89
N ARG A 372 13.65 12.70 -4.23
CA ARG A 372 13.17 11.50 -4.90
C ARG A 372 13.92 10.26 -4.40
N PRO A 373 13.54 9.73 -3.22
CA PRO A 373 14.21 8.56 -2.66
C PRO A 373 13.93 7.28 -3.47
N GLU A 374 12.87 7.28 -4.30
CA GLU A 374 12.56 6.21 -5.24
C GLU A 374 11.80 6.69 -6.50
N TRP A 375 11.64 5.80 -7.47
CA TRP A 375 11.07 6.13 -8.78
C TRP A 375 9.53 6.08 -8.87
N GLY A 376 8.85 5.52 -7.88
CA GLY A 376 7.40 5.32 -7.89
C GLY A 376 6.96 4.39 -9.02
N LEU A 377 6.02 4.84 -9.85
CA LEU A 377 5.46 4.07 -10.97
C LEU A 377 6.22 4.25 -12.29
N ALA A 378 7.37 4.94 -12.28
CA ALA A 378 8.14 5.17 -13.49
C ALA A 378 8.57 3.85 -14.14
N GLY A 379 8.36 3.74 -15.45
CA GLY A 379 8.70 2.54 -16.21
C GLY A 379 7.66 1.41 -16.15
N ASN A 380 6.52 1.60 -15.48
CA ASN A 380 5.38 0.69 -15.59
C ASN A 380 4.99 0.52 -17.07
N ALA A 381 4.82 -0.73 -17.49
CA ALA A 381 4.63 -1.08 -18.89
C ALA A 381 3.52 -2.11 -19.12
N ALA A 382 2.98 -2.72 -18.07
CA ALA A 382 1.89 -3.68 -18.19
C ALA A 382 0.96 -3.68 -16.97
N PHE A 383 -0.27 -4.14 -17.20
CA PHE A 383 -1.19 -4.55 -16.16
C PHE A 383 -1.61 -5.99 -16.46
N ILE A 384 -1.34 -6.90 -15.53
CA ILE A 384 -1.65 -8.33 -15.67
C ILE A 384 -2.73 -8.67 -14.65
N ALA A 385 -3.93 -8.98 -15.14
CA ALA A 385 -5.02 -9.55 -14.36
C ALA A 385 -5.15 -11.03 -14.67
N ALA A 386 -4.58 -11.88 -13.81
CA ALA A 386 -4.60 -13.32 -13.98
C ALA A 386 -4.21 -14.04 -12.66
N PRO A 387 -4.34 -15.38 -12.58
CA PRO A 387 -3.86 -16.13 -11.42
C PRO A 387 -2.35 -15.93 -11.20
N ARG A 388 -1.92 -15.87 -9.93
CA ARG A 388 -0.53 -15.57 -9.54
C ARG A 388 0.46 -16.51 -10.21
N GLU A 389 0.06 -17.75 -10.45
CA GLU A 389 0.90 -18.81 -10.97
C GLU A 389 1.36 -18.59 -12.40
N LEU A 390 0.69 -17.74 -13.18
CA LEU A 390 1.17 -17.33 -14.50
C LEU A 390 2.39 -16.41 -14.44
N THR A 391 2.58 -15.71 -13.31
CA THR A 391 3.66 -14.72 -13.13
C THR A 391 4.66 -15.13 -12.05
N LYS A 392 4.42 -16.23 -11.32
CA LYS A 392 5.21 -16.64 -10.14
C LYS A 392 6.69 -16.84 -10.45
N SER A 393 7.00 -17.50 -11.57
CA SER A 393 8.36 -17.83 -11.97
C SER A 393 9.07 -16.74 -12.78
N LEU A 394 8.42 -15.59 -13.01
CA LEU A 394 8.93 -14.54 -13.88
C LEU A 394 9.39 -13.32 -13.07
N SER A 395 10.54 -12.76 -13.45
CA SER A 395 10.85 -11.36 -13.11
C SER A 395 10.26 -10.46 -14.19
N LEU A 396 9.36 -9.55 -13.80
CA LEU A 396 8.79 -8.54 -14.69
C LEU A 396 9.47 -7.17 -14.49
N GLY A 397 10.58 -7.15 -13.74
CA GLY A 397 11.46 -6.00 -13.56
C GLY A 397 10.91 -4.91 -12.64
N GLY A 398 9.81 -5.15 -11.91
CA GLY A 398 9.08 -4.11 -11.18
C GLY A 398 8.40 -3.13 -12.13
N ARG A 399 7.85 -3.65 -13.25
CA ARG A 399 7.25 -2.85 -14.34
C ARG A 399 5.83 -3.28 -14.69
N SER A 400 5.24 -4.16 -13.90
CA SER A 400 3.89 -4.66 -14.14
C SER A 400 3.04 -4.53 -12.90
N PHE A 401 1.86 -3.94 -13.04
CA PHE A 401 0.82 -4.10 -12.04
C PHE A 401 0.31 -5.54 -12.09
N LEU A 402 0.21 -6.18 -10.93
CA LEU A 402 -0.16 -7.59 -10.82
C LEU A 402 -1.43 -7.74 -9.99
N HIS A 403 -2.56 -8.00 -10.65
CA HIS A 403 -3.85 -8.28 -10.02
C HIS A 403 -4.14 -9.78 -10.07
N SER A 404 -4.27 -10.42 -8.91
CA SER A 404 -4.73 -11.79 -8.81
C SER A 404 -6.20 -11.84 -9.18
N TYR A 405 -6.53 -12.58 -10.25
CA TYR A 405 -7.89 -12.66 -10.76
C TYR A 405 -8.15 -14.03 -11.39
N ASN A 406 -9.27 -14.64 -11.05
CA ASN A 406 -9.80 -15.83 -11.70
C ASN A 406 -11.21 -15.52 -12.20
N TYR A 407 -11.42 -15.55 -13.52
CA TYR A 407 -12.69 -15.21 -14.15
C TYR A 407 -13.84 -16.17 -13.80
N ALA A 408 -13.51 -17.36 -13.28
CA ALA A 408 -14.48 -18.38 -12.89
C ALA A 408 -15.04 -18.17 -11.45
N ASN A 409 -14.39 -17.32 -10.65
CA ASN A 409 -14.78 -16.97 -9.28
C ASN A 409 -15.66 -15.72 -9.27
#